data_AF-A0A538KV85-F1
#
_entry.id   AF-A0A538KV85-F1
#
_cell.length_a   1.000
_cell.length_b   1.000
_cell.length_c   1.000
_cell.angle_alpha   90.00
_cell.angle_beta   90.00
_cell.angle_gamma   90.00
#
_symmetry.space_group_name_H-M   'P 1'
#
loop_
_entity.id
_entity.type
_entity.pdbx_description
1 polymer ?
#
loop_
_entity_poly.entity_id
_entity_poly.type
_entity_poly.pdbx_seq_one_letter_code
_entity_poly.pdbx_strand_id
1 'polypeptide(L)'
;MSSTARRPSRSRATSRSADCTPQQIANEVWAQMKQELNSNGKTALSNDMIVTWFLDPAISYPRGPAQPSANSEPLLINTTGSLDDQPDSKTAIPNLFLAADYVRNNVSLATMEGANEAARQAVNAILAQSGSSAGPATLGTLWQPSELALEFQVDEVRYRAGQPNTLDMPPPGVPL
;
A
#
# COMPACT_ATOMS: atom_id res chain seq x y z
N MET A 1 26.34 -13.70 -34.02
CA MET A 1 25.49 -12.51 -34.24
C MET A 1 24.29 -12.62 -33.31
N SER A 2 24.45 -12.21 -32.05
CA SER A 2 23.38 -12.26 -31.05
C SER A 2 22.72 -10.89 -31.04
N SER A 3 21.50 -10.82 -31.59
CA SER A 3 20.70 -9.61 -31.66
C SER A 3 20.15 -9.32 -30.27
N THR A 4 20.83 -8.46 -29.52
CA THR A 4 20.29 -7.87 -28.30
C THR A 4 19.12 -6.99 -28.70
N ALA A 5 17.89 -7.50 -28.59
CA ALA A 5 16.68 -6.72 -28.77
C ALA A 5 16.70 -5.57 -27.76
N ARG A 6 17.06 -4.38 -28.23
CA ARG A 6 16.98 -3.14 -27.46
C ARG A 6 15.52 -3.00 -27.04
N ARG A 7 15.25 -3.04 -25.73
CA ARG A 7 13.93 -2.65 -25.21
C ARG A 7 13.59 -1.28 -25.80
N PRO A 8 12.39 -1.08 -26.38
CA PRO A 8 11.98 0.25 -26.84
C PRO A 8 12.10 1.22 -25.67
N SER A 9 12.67 2.40 -25.93
CA SER A 9 12.85 3.44 -24.92
C SER A 9 11.51 3.72 -24.25
N ARG A 10 11.42 3.49 -22.94
CA ARG A 10 10.29 3.94 -22.11
C ARG A 10 10.05 5.41 -22.42
N SER A 11 8.80 5.79 -22.72
CA SER A 11 8.48 7.20 -22.86
C SER A 11 8.95 7.89 -21.57
N ARG A 12 9.77 8.93 -21.73
CA ARG A 12 10.10 9.79 -20.61
C ARG A 12 8.78 10.40 -20.19
N ALA A 13 8.33 10.15 -18.96
CA ALA A 13 7.21 10.89 -18.38
C ALA A 13 7.49 12.39 -18.59
N THR A 14 6.67 13.05 -19.40
CA THR A 14 6.95 14.40 -19.91
C THR A 14 6.63 15.48 -18.88
N SER A 15 5.94 15.16 -17.79
CA SER A 15 5.65 16.05 -16.65
C SER A 15 5.33 15.22 -15.40
N ARG A 16 5.46 15.80 -14.20
CA ARG A 16 5.00 15.13 -12.96
C ARG A 16 3.49 15.01 -13.01
N SER A 17 2.93 13.92 -12.49
CA SER A 17 1.47 13.73 -12.46
C SER A 17 0.73 14.88 -11.79
N ALA A 18 1.34 15.52 -10.78
CA ALA A 18 0.78 16.68 -10.10
C ALA A 18 0.59 17.89 -11.04
N ASP A 19 1.39 18.02 -12.10
CA ASP A 19 1.36 19.16 -13.03
C ASP A 19 0.43 18.90 -14.24
N CYS A 20 -0.27 17.75 -14.27
CA CYS A 20 -1.16 17.35 -15.36
C CYS A 20 -2.62 17.68 -15.04
N THR A 21 -3.39 18.05 -16.06
CA THR A 21 -4.86 18.08 -15.99
C THR A 21 -5.45 16.67 -15.90
N PRO A 22 -6.71 16.49 -15.45
CA PRO A 22 -7.35 15.18 -15.41
C PRO A 22 -7.33 14.43 -16.75
N GLN A 23 -7.59 15.16 -17.84
CA GLN A 23 -7.58 14.57 -19.19
C GLN A 23 -6.18 14.14 -19.62
N GLN A 24 -5.14 14.91 -19.26
CA GLN A 24 -3.75 14.52 -19.54
C GLN A 24 -3.37 13.25 -18.77
N ILE A 25 -3.78 13.14 -17.49
CA ILE A 25 -3.56 11.93 -16.69
C ILE A 25 -4.22 10.72 -17.37
N ALA A 26 -5.50 10.82 -17.72
CA ALA A 26 -6.24 9.74 -18.37
C ALA A 26 -5.58 9.31 -19.69
N ASN A 27 -5.17 10.27 -20.52
CA ASN A 27 -4.52 10.01 -21.80
C ASN A 27 -3.15 9.33 -21.63
N GLU A 28 -2.36 9.77 -20.66
CA GLU A 28 -1.02 9.23 -20.40
C GLU A 28 -1.09 7.82 -19.81
N VAL A 29 -1.97 7.57 -18.85
CA VAL A 29 -2.19 6.23 -18.29
C VAL A 29 -2.64 5.26 -19.40
N TRP A 30 -3.58 5.68 -20.25
CA TRP A 30 -4.01 4.85 -21.38
C TRP A 30 -2.90 4.59 -22.40
N ALA A 31 -2.05 5.59 -22.67
CA ALA A 31 -0.89 5.43 -23.54
C ALA A 31 0.10 4.41 -22.97
N GLN A 32 0.38 4.45 -21.66
CA GLN A 32 1.25 3.48 -20.99
C GLN A 32 0.65 2.07 -20.99
N MET A 33 -0.65 1.93 -20.72
CA MET A 33 -1.35 0.65 -20.81
C MET A 33 -1.23 0.05 -22.22
N LYS A 34 -1.49 0.84 -23.27
CA LYS A 34 -1.30 0.39 -24.66
C LYS A 34 0.14 0.02 -24.95
N GLN A 35 1.11 0.81 -24.48
CA GLN A 35 2.53 0.54 -24.71
C GLN A 35 2.97 -0.80 -24.12
N GLU A 36 2.51 -1.14 -22.91
CA GLU A 36 2.89 -2.38 -22.24
C GLU A 36 2.08 -3.59 -22.75
N LEU A 37 0.77 -3.41 -23.00
CA LEU A 37 -0.12 -4.52 -23.34
C LEU A 37 -0.19 -4.82 -24.85
N ASN A 38 0.03 -3.85 -25.72
CA ASN A 38 0.13 -4.08 -27.17
C ASN A 38 1.55 -4.53 -27.52
N SER A 39 1.80 -5.82 -27.33
CA SER A 39 3.11 -6.45 -27.55
C SER A 39 3.08 -7.41 -28.75
N ASN A 40 4.24 -7.60 -29.40
CA ASN A 40 4.46 -8.60 -30.45
C ASN A 40 3.47 -8.52 -31.64
N GLY A 41 3.13 -7.30 -32.06
CA GLY A 41 2.22 -7.05 -33.19
C GLY A 41 0.75 -7.40 -32.90
N LYS A 42 0.40 -7.74 -31.65
CA LYS A 42 -0.99 -7.93 -31.22
C LYS A 42 -1.50 -6.66 -30.57
N THR A 43 -2.66 -6.19 -31.03
CA THR A 43 -3.38 -5.09 -30.39
C THR A 43 -4.36 -5.68 -29.38
N ALA A 44 -4.02 -5.57 -28.09
CA ALA A 44 -4.88 -5.94 -26.97
C ALA A 44 -5.81 -4.80 -26.54
N LEU A 45 -5.37 -3.55 -26.71
CA LEU A 45 -6.10 -2.33 -26.34
C LEU A 45 -6.16 -1.32 -27.49
N SER A 46 -7.37 -0.83 -27.78
CA SER A 46 -7.65 0.24 -28.75
C SER A 46 -8.57 1.30 -28.15
N ASN A 47 -8.52 2.54 -28.67
CA ASN A 47 -9.20 3.69 -28.06
C ASN A 47 -10.74 3.54 -28.00
N ASP A 48 -11.33 2.79 -28.92
CA ASP A 48 -12.77 2.46 -28.97
C ASP A 48 -13.22 1.55 -27.81
N MET A 49 -12.29 0.91 -27.10
CA MET A 49 -12.59 0.10 -25.91
C MET A 49 -12.82 0.94 -24.65
N ILE A 50 -12.53 2.25 -24.69
CA ILE A 50 -12.79 3.15 -23.56
C ILE A 50 -14.29 3.45 -23.52
N VAL A 51 -14.99 2.86 -22.56
CA VAL A 51 -16.39 3.21 -22.27
C VAL A 51 -16.46 4.49 -21.44
N THR A 52 -15.64 4.57 -20.39
CA THR A 52 -15.55 5.73 -19.50
C THR A 52 -14.23 5.71 -18.75
N TRP A 53 -13.87 6.83 -18.13
CA TRP A 53 -12.79 6.92 -17.17
C TRP A 53 -13.20 7.88 -16.05
N PHE A 54 -12.59 7.70 -14.89
CA PHE A 54 -12.85 8.53 -13.71
C PHE A 54 -11.53 8.76 -12.99
N LEU A 55 -11.30 10.00 -12.56
CA LEU A 55 -10.19 10.36 -11.69
C LEU A 55 -10.71 10.46 -10.27
N ASP A 56 -9.96 9.89 -9.33
CA ASP A 56 -10.27 9.94 -7.90
C ASP A 56 -10.57 11.38 -7.44
N PRO A 57 -11.72 11.63 -6.76
CA PRO A 57 -12.11 12.96 -6.31
C PRO A 57 -11.14 13.56 -5.27
N ALA A 58 -10.33 12.73 -4.59
CA ALA A 58 -9.29 13.21 -3.70
C ALA A 58 -8.17 13.96 -4.45
N ILE A 59 -8.03 13.74 -5.76
CA ILE A 59 -7.16 14.53 -6.63
C ILE A 59 -7.91 15.78 -7.09
N SER A 60 -7.64 16.88 -6.39
CA SER A 60 -8.30 18.17 -6.60
C SER A 60 -7.37 19.20 -7.25
N TYR A 61 -7.98 20.23 -7.86
CA TYR A 61 -7.26 21.35 -8.49
C TYR A 61 -7.70 22.68 -7.87
N PRO A 62 -7.35 22.94 -6.60
CA PRO A 62 -7.90 24.06 -5.83
C PRO A 62 -7.55 25.43 -6.42
N ARG A 63 -6.50 25.51 -7.24
CA ARG A 63 -6.04 26.73 -7.93
C ARG A 63 -6.24 26.66 -9.45
N GLY A 64 -7.12 25.77 -9.90
CA GLY A 64 -7.38 25.51 -11.31
C GLY A 64 -6.42 24.48 -11.94
N PRO A 65 -6.78 23.94 -13.12
CA PRO A 65 -6.10 22.80 -13.75
C PRO A 65 -4.71 23.11 -14.30
N ALA A 66 -4.34 24.39 -14.42
CA ALA A 66 -2.99 24.82 -14.83
C ALA A 66 -1.99 24.89 -13.66
N GLN A 67 -2.44 24.58 -12.44
CA GLN A 67 -1.63 24.57 -11.22
C GLN A 67 -1.51 23.14 -10.69
N PRO A 68 -0.50 22.84 -9.85
CA PRO A 68 -0.34 21.50 -9.32
C PRO A 68 -1.58 21.00 -8.57
N SER A 69 -1.99 19.77 -8.85
CA SER A 69 -3.07 19.09 -8.15
C SER A 69 -2.71 18.86 -6.68
N ALA A 70 -3.71 18.84 -5.81
CA ALA A 70 -3.59 18.43 -4.41
C ALA A 70 -4.27 17.07 -4.22
N ASN A 71 -3.61 16.15 -3.50
CA ASN A 71 -4.23 14.92 -3.03
C ASN A 71 -4.68 15.11 -1.58
N SER A 72 -5.99 15.14 -1.33
CA SER A 72 -6.55 15.24 0.02
C SER A 72 -6.57 13.93 0.80
N GLU A 73 -6.40 12.80 0.10
CA GLU A 73 -6.39 11.46 0.68
C GLU A 73 -5.07 10.77 0.30
N PRO A 74 -3.95 11.20 0.92
CA PRO A 74 -2.71 10.47 0.76
C PRO A 74 -2.90 9.03 1.25
N LEU A 75 -2.30 8.08 0.55
CA LEU A 75 -2.44 6.65 0.86
C LEU A 75 -2.06 6.41 2.33
N LEU A 76 -3.01 5.90 3.11
CA LEU A 76 -2.80 5.49 4.50
C LEU A 76 -2.07 4.13 4.52
N ILE A 77 -0.79 4.17 4.15
CA ILE A 77 0.10 3.01 4.18
C ILE A 77 1.04 3.10 5.37
N ASN A 78 1.52 1.95 5.83
CA ASN A 78 2.51 1.89 6.90
C ASN A 78 3.75 2.73 6.53
N THR A 79 4.05 3.72 7.37
CA THR A 79 5.34 4.41 7.37
C THR A 79 6.21 3.88 8.50
N THR A 80 7.52 4.10 8.41
CA THR A 80 8.43 3.78 9.52
C THR A 80 7.93 4.42 10.81
N GLY A 81 7.82 3.62 11.87
CA GLY A 81 7.33 4.05 13.19
C GLY A 81 5.81 4.12 13.34
N SER A 82 5.02 4.06 12.26
CA SER A 82 3.55 4.20 12.34
C SER A 82 2.86 3.13 13.18
N LEU A 83 3.48 1.96 13.37
CA LEU A 83 2.95 0.88 14.19
C LEU A 83 2.65 1.37 15.61
N ASP A 84 3.54 2.17 16.21
CA ASP A 84 3.39 2.67 17.58
C ASP A 84 2.20 3.61 17.76
N ASP A 85 1.78 4.28 16.67
CA ASP A 85 0.60 5.15 16.64
C ASP A 85 -0.71 4.39 16.35
N GLN A 86 -0.64 3.12 15.95
CA GLN A 86 -1.83 2.33 15.66
C GLN A 86 -2.54 1.90 16.95
N PRO A 87 -3.81 2.27 17.13
CA PRO A 87 -4.59 1.86 18.30
C PRO A 87 -4.99 0.39 18.21
N ASP A 88 -5.28 -0.21 19.36
CA ASP A 88 -6.00 -1.48 19.44
C ASP A 88 -7.50 -1.30 19.15
N SER A 89 -8.17 -2.38 18.75
CA SER A 89 -9.62 -2.38 18.51
C SER A 89 -10.45 -2.03 19.74
N LYS A 90 -9.96 -2.34 20.95
CA LYS A 90 -10.60 -1.98 22.22
C LYS A 90 -10.02 -0.67 22.72
N THR A 91 -10.87 0.32 22.96
CA THR A 91 -10.45 1.60 23.55
C THR A 91 -10.64 1.62 25.08
N ALA A 92 -10.16 2.69 25.72
CA ALA A 92 -10.44 2.96 27.13
C ALA A 92 -11.90 3.37 27.40
N ILE A 93 -12.64 3.79 26.35
CA ILE A 93 -14.05 4.16 26.45
C ILE A 93 -14.88 2.88 26.30
N PRO A 94 -15.65 2.45 27.32
CA PRO A 94 -16.25 1.10 27.34
C PRO A 94 -17.17 0.76 26.18
N ASN A 95 -17.77 1.75 25.52
CA ASN A 95 -18.72 1.57 24.43
C ASN A 95 -18.20 2.13 23.08
N LEU A 96 -16.89 2.37 22.98
CA LEU A 96 -16.23 2.78 21.73
C LEU A 96 -15.18 1.74 21.34
N PHE A 97 -15.33 1.20 20.14
CA PHE A 97 -14.44 0.21 19.56
C PHE A 97 -14.02 0.69 18.17
N LEU A 98 -12.81 0.33 17.75
CA LEU A 98 -12.24 0.75 16.48
C LEU A 98 -12.07 -0.45 15.56
N ALA A 99 -12.38 -0.27 14.28
CA ALA A 99 -12.15 -1.24 13.23
C ALA A 99 -11.88 -0.51 11.92
N ALA A 100 -10.67 -0.67 11.37
CA ALA A 100 -10.23 -0.12 10.09
C ALA A 100 -8.79 -0.57 9.81
N ASP A 101 -8.25 -0.20 8.66
CA ASP A 101 -6.85 -0.47 8.28
C ASP A 101 -5.80 0.18 9.20
N TYR A 102 -6.16 1.25 9.92
CA TYR A 102 -5.25 1.89 10.87
C TYR A 102 -5.20 1.21 12.24
N VAL A 103 -6.07 0.23 12.48
CA VAL A 103 -6.14 -0.49 13.76
C VAL A 103 -5.14 -1.65 13.74
N ARG A 104 -4.36 -1.75 14.81
CA ARG A 104 -3.31 -2.75 14.95
C ARG A 104 -3.88 -4.17 14.87
N ASN A 105 -3.35 -4.96 13.94
CA ASN A 105 -3.76 -6.36 13.75
C ASN A 105 -2.59 -7.22 13.26
N ASN A 106 -2.81 -8.53 13.10
CA ASN A 106 -1.75 -9.49 12.75
C ASN A 106 -1.40 -9.48 11.27
N VAL A 107 -2.28 -8.95 10.41
CA VAL A 107 -2.00 -8.72 8.98
C VAL A 107 -1.11 -7.50 8.81
N SER A 108 -1.35 -6.43 9.58
CA SER A 108 -0.57 -5.19 9.64
C SER A 108 -0.24 -4.62 8.25
N LEU A 109 -1.24 -4.62 7.36
CA LEU A 109 -1.16 -4.09 6.00
C LEU A 109 -2.51 -3.50 5.59
N ALA A 110 -2.50 -2.37 4.88
CA ALA A 110 -3.69 -1.74 4.32
C ALA A 110 -4.34 -2.66 3.27
N THR A 111 -5.25 -3.52 3.73
CA THR A 111 -5.85 -4.63 2.98
C THR A 111 -7.23 -4.92 3.52
N MET A 112 -8.10 -5.47 2.65
CA MET A 112 -9.43 -5.90 3.08
C MET A 112 -9.35 -6.97 4.20
N GLU A 113 -8.32 -7.81 4.18
CA GLU A 113 -8.05 -8.81 5.20
C GLU A 113 -7.69 -8.18 6.55
N GLY A 114 -6.84 -7.15 6.55
CA GLY A 114 -6.49 -6.36 7.73
C GLY A 114 -7.70 -5.65 8.33
N ALA A 115 -8.49 -4.94 7.52
CA ALA A 115 -9.74 -4.32 7.95
C ALA A 115 -10.73 -5.34 8.54
N ASN A 116 -10.87 -6.51 7.90
CA ASN A 116 -11.73 -7.58 8.39
C ASN A 116 -11.21 -8.18 9.71
N GLU A 117 -9.90 -8.35 9.88
CA GLU A 117 -9.35 -8.82 11.15
C GLU A 117 -9.56 -7.80 12.28
N ALA A 118 -9.34 -6.50 12.01
CA ALA A 118 -9.66 -5.44 12.96
C ALA A 118 -11.15 -5.46 13.36
N ALA A 119 -12.06 -5.70 12.41
CA ALA A 119 -13.48 -5.86 12.72
C ALA A 119 -13.76 -7.07 13.64
N ARG A 120 -13.09 -8.21 13.41
CA ARG A 120 -13.22 -9.39 14.28
C ARG A 120 -12.69 -9.11 15.69
N GLN A 121 -11.57 -8.41 15.81
CA GLN A 121 -11.05 -7.98 17.10
C GLN A 121 -12.03 -7.05 17.84
N ALA A 122 -12.61 -6.06 17.14
CA ALA A 122 -13.61 -5.15 17.70
C ALA A 122 -14.86 -5.92 18.19
N VAL A 123 -15.36 -6.86 17.39
CA VAL A 123 -16.49 -7.74 17.79
C VAL A 123 -16.13 -8.56 19.03
N ASN A 124 -14.93 -9.14 19.10
CA ASN A 124 -14.48 -9.87 20.28
C ASN A 124 -14.43 -8.99 21.52
N ALA A 125 -13.99 -7.74 21.38
CA ALA A 125 -13.99 -6.77 22.46
C ALA A 125 -15.42 -6.39 22.91
N ILE A 126 -16.36 -6.25 21.96
CA ILE A 126 -17.79 -6.03 22.25
C ILE A 126 -18.40 -7.21 23.01
N LEU A 127 -18.13 -8.44 22.56
CA LEU A 127 -18.63 -9.66 23.22
C LEU A 127 -18.15 -9.74 24.67
N ALA A 128 -16.85 -9.49 24.89
CA ALA A 128 -16.27 -9.48 26.23
C ALA A 128 -16.87 -8.36 27.11
N GLN A 129 -17.00 -7.14 26.58
CA GLN A 129 -17.48 -5.99 27.34
C GLN A 129 -18.98 -6.08 27.68
N SER A 130 -19.78 -6.70 26.81
CA SER A 130 -21.21 -6.89 27.01
C SER A 130 -21.56 -8.10 27.88
N GLY A 131 -20.57 -8.95 28.23
CA GLY A 131 -20.81 -10.21 28.94
C GLY A 131 -21.58 -11.24 28.09
N SER A 132 -21.46 -11.17 26.77
CA SER A 132 -22.13 -12.10 25.85
C SER A 132 -21.58 -13.52 25.97
N SER A 133 -22.45 -14.51 25.84
CA SER A 133 -22.08 -15.93 25.81
C SER A 133 -21.75 -16.46 24.40
N ALA A 134 -21.80 -15.60 23.38
CA ALA A 134 -21.45 -16.00 22.01
C ALA A 134 -19.93 -16.27 21.89
N GLY A 135 -19.56 -17.22 21.02
CA GLY A 135 -18.15 -17.53 20.76
C GLY A 135 -17.42 -16.37 20.08
N PRO A 136 -16.12 -16.16 20.38
CA PRO A 136 -15.33 -15.13 19.72
C PRO A 136 -15.10 -15.47 18.23
N ALA A 137 -15.01 -14.43 17.40
CA ALA A 137 -14.55 -14.54 16.04
C ALA A 137 -13.08 -14.98 15.99
N THR A 138 -12.75 -15.86 15.05
CA THR A 138 -11.39 -16.38 14.85
C THR A 138 -10.46 -15.31 14.28
N LEU A 139 -9.33 -15.11 14.96
CA LEU A 139 -8.21 -14.29 14.50
C LEU A 139 -7.12 -15.20 13.93
N GLY A 140 -6.37 -14.69 12.93
CA GLY A 140 -5.24 -15.40 12.35
C GLY A 140 -3.93 -14.77 12.79
N THR A 141 -2.82 -15.49 12.64
CA THR A 141 -1.48 -14.89 12.64
C THR A 141 -0.81 -15.23 11.32
N LEU A 142 0.01 -14.31 10.81
CA LEU A 142 0.80 -14.60 9.63
C LEU A 142 1.72 -15.78 9.93
N TRP A 143 1.72 -16.76 9.03
CA TRP A 143 2.63 -17.88 9.12
C TRP A 143 4.07 -17.36 8.94
N GLN A 144 4.95 -17.76 9.84
CA GLN A 144 6.38 -17.48 9.74
C GLN A 144 7.15 -18.79 9.65
N PRO A 145 8.12 -18.91 8.73
CA PRO A 145 8.98 -20.09 8.64
C PRO A 145 9.85 -20.19 9.89
N SER A 146 9.76 -21.31 10.60
CA SER A 146 10.55 -21.56 11.82
C SER A 146 12.05 -21.59 11.56
N GLU A 147 12.45 -21.94 10.34
CA GLU A 147 13.81 -21.99 9.86
C GLU A 147 14.49 -20.62 9.86
N LEU A 148 13.72 -19.52 9.84
CA LEU A 148 14.21 -18.13 9.88
C LEU A 148 14.15 -17.49 11.28
N ALA A 149 13.76 -18.25 12.30
CA ALA A 149 13.55 -17.69 13.64
C ALA A 149 14.83 -17.11 14.24
N LEU A 150 15.99 -17.70 13.94
CA LEU A 150 17.29 -17.19 14.43
C LEU A 150 17.67 -15.89 13.73
N GLU A 151 17.41 -15.79 12.44
CA GLU A 151 17.68 -14.61 11.62
C GLU A 151 16.87 -13.41 12.11
N PHE A 152 15.59 -13.61 12.45
CA PHE A 152 14.76 -12.56 13.05
C PHE A 152 15.26 -12.11 14.42
N GLN A 153 15.73 -13.03 15.26
CA GLN A 153 16.31 -12.67 16.57
C GLN A 153 17.60 -11.88 16.42
N VAL A 154 18.48 -12.28 15.49
CA VAL A 154 19.73 -11.57 15.20
C VAL A 154 19.45 -10.17 14.67
N ASP A 155 18.46 -10.03 13.77
CA ASP A 155 18.02 -8.74 13.26
C ASP A 155 17.49 -7.83 14.39
N GLU A 156 16.61 -8.33 15.25
CA GLU A 156 16.05 -7.55 16.35
C GLU A 156 17.13 -7.06 17.33
N VAL A 157 18.11 -7.90 17.66
CA VAL A 157 19.24 -7.52 18.52
C VAL A 157 20.08 -6.41 17.85
N ARG A 158 20.36 -6.54 16.56
CA ARG A 158 21.13 -5.54 15.81
C ARG A 158 20.38 -4.22 15.69
N TYR A 159 19.08 -4.27 15.38
CA TYR A 159 18.22 -3.11 15.31
C TYR A 159 18.22 -2.32 16.63
N ARG A 160 18.05 -3.03 17.76
CA ARG A 160 18.11 -2.42 19.10
C ARG A 160 19.50 -1.85 19.43
N ALA A 161 20.56 -2.41 18.86
CA ALA A 161 21.93 -1.91 18.98
C ALA A 161 22.28 -0.79 17.99
N GLY A 162 21.35 -0.37 17.12
CA GLY A 162 21.60 0.62 16.07
C GLY A 162 22.56 0.13 14.99
N GLN A 163 22.72 -1.19 14.84
CA GLN A 163 23.58 -1.82 13.84
C GLN A 163 22.76 -2.16 12.59
N PRO A 164 23.37 -2.12 11.38
CA PRO A 164 22.70 -2.54 10.15
C PRO A 164 22.33 -4.03 10.19
N ASN A 165 21.36 -4.43 9.38
CA ASN A 165 21.02 -5.84 9.19
C ASN A 165 22.23 -6.60 8.61
N THR A 166 22.33 -7.91 8.86
CA THR A 166 23.45 -8.75 8.36
C THR A 166 23.50 -8.86 6.83
N LEU A 167 22.35 -8.69 6.17
CA LEU A 167 22.17 -8.74 4.72
C LEU A 167 22.16 -7.36 4.06
N ASP A 168 22.26 -6.28 4.84
CA ASP A 168 22.34 -4.93 4.30
C ASP A 168 23.63 -4.80 3.48
N MET A 169 23.47 -4.80 2.16
CA MET A 169 24.53 -4.37 1.25
C MET A 169 24.22 -2.94 0.84
N PRO A 170 25.06 -1.94 1.23
CA PRO A 170 24.85 -0.58 0.76
C PRO A 170 24.88 -0.59 -0.77
N PRO A 171 23.93 0.07 -1.45
CA PRO A 171 24.00 0.23 -2.89
C PRO A 171 25.34 0.92 -3.23
N PRO A 172 26.02 0.52 -4.32
CA PRO A 172 27.32 1.08 -4.65
C PRO A 172 27.25 2.61 -4.73
N GLY A 173 28.05 3.30 -3.90
CA GLY A 173 28.20 4.76 -3.93
C GLY A 173 27.45 5.55 -2.85
N VAL A 174 26.80 4.90 -1.86
CA VAL A 174 26.25 5.58 -0.67
C VAL A 174 27.14 5.28 0.54
N PRO A 175 27.82 6.28 1.15
CA PRO A 175 28.57 6.04 2.38
C PRO A 175 27.63 5.73 3.55
N LEU A 176 28.08 4.80 4.41
CA LEU A 176 27.40 4.43 5.66
C LEU A 176 27.38 5.59 6.66
#